data_AF-A0A8J7DT61-F1
#
_entry.id   AF-A0A8J7DT61-F1
#
_cell.length_a   1.000
_cell.length_b   1.000
_cell.length_c   1.000
_cell.angle_alpha   90.00
_cell.angle_beta   90.00
_cell.angle_gamma   90.00
#
_symmetry.space_group_name_H-M   'P 1'
#
loop_
_entity.id
_entity.type
_entity.pdbx_description
1 polymer ?
#
loop_
_entity_poly.entity_id
_entity_poly.type
_entity_poly.pdbx_seq_one_letter_code
_entity_poly.pdbx_strand_id
1 'polypeptide(L)'
;MVSSVVRSLTPWLPSEPTALPGATAPLLSNTVCRMAPLAIERPTLERVPEVAAALEQLVRQSMTLRSPIGGWPTDLPQTPENLALYLSEETWELLDALETAAASPSVRAPGLLPVTVLVPQLLWMLASGGYEIMRLIEGVQARVSGLAASGSGHIVRLVPVLVLTLEETSYALDLVTQTDPTPALYLSETAEISLLDNDLDSQPWLCKDLLGQVAELLGYAQPGLVSLLGKGDPVEALRPFQPWQPARLHLHLHLAQMETRIPSQPSGSEASPGQNALYLLPGEPQNTGTAASGFTLDDFASTLIEDPSDATAGVLGDWLTFTDESWIQTFLSTCTQRIIAQNLPQMALGEVGENAAAEQLRQREAFCNLVTHTATDLVQGTNGLFKHTFVHEPVLVADVWPRLRWYLAQSSEQVMQLMGGVSAQVLPPGLSWQQGSLYLRPLMQLTTSSRSWIIDLSRGRLLPTSPLALPADAAVDIADAPWRTPLTVADLTARIDRDLGTYTPAIATLRHGTPIHLHRLDAEAGCQPGQLTLDWCFTLQTTL
;
A
#
# COMPACT_ATOMS: atom_id res chain seq x y z
N MET A 1 -48.56 2.85 10.09
CA MET A 1 -48.04 1.59 10.65
C MET A 1 -46.62 1.39 10.10
N VAL A 2 -45.56 2.09 10.50
CA VAL A 2 -45.09 2.61 11.80
C VAL A 2 -45.02 1.50 12.85
N SER A 3 -43.77 1.17 13.24
CA SER A 3 -43.33 0.07 14.14
C SER A 3 -43.06 -1.27 13.45
N SER A 4 -41.79 -1.53 13.04
CA SER A 4 -41.21 -2.90 13.01
C SER A 4 -39.72 -3.04 12.60
N VAL A 5 -38.99 -2.02 12.12
CA VAL A 5 -37.58 -2.23 11.67
C VAL A 5 -36.55 -1.31 12.34
N VAL A 6 -36.96 -0.62 13.40
CA VAL A 6 -36.07 0.08 14.36
C VAL A 6 -35.51 -0.94 15.39
N ARG A 7 -35.19 -2.17 14.96
CA ARG A 7 -34.78 -3.27 15.84
C ARG A 7 -33.67 -4.19 15.30
N SER A 8 -32.84 -3.71 14.38
CA SER A 8 -31.57 -4.38 14.05
C SER A 8 -30.33 -3.67 14.60
N LEU A 9 -30.52 -2.67 15.48
CA LEU A 9 -29.48 -2.25 16.43
C LEU A 9 -29.59 -3.16 17.66
N THR A 10 -28.51 -3.91 17.91
CA THR A 10 -28.22 -4.88 18.99
C THR A 10 -29.11 -6.14 19.05
N PRO A 11 -28.49 -7.33 18.90
CA PRO A 11 -27.70 -7.87 20.00
C PRO A 11 -26.42 -8.59 19.54
N TRP A 12 -25.34 -7.84 19.32
CA TRP A 12 -23.97 -8.32 19.56
C TRP A 12 -23.18 -7.16 20.17
N LEU A 13 -23.65 -6.67 21.33
CA LEU A 13 -22.68 -6.35 22.37
C LEU A 13 -22.25 -7.72 22.88
N PRO A 14 -20.95 -8.10 22.83
CA PRO A 14 -20.49 -9.09 23.78
C PRO A 14 -20.96 -8.63 25.17
N SER A 15 -21.69 -9.49 25.86
CA SER A 15 -21.90 -9.39 27.30
C SER A 15 -20.54 -9.08 27.91
N GLU A 16 -20.39 -7.85 28.41
CA GLU A 16 -19.15 -7.24 28.92
C GLU A 16 -17.88 -7.90 28.36
N PRO A 17 -17.15 -7.29 27.40
CA PRO A 17 -15.73 -7.57 27.43
C PRO A 17 -15.32 -7.12 28.83
N THR A 18 -14.97 -8.07 29.70
CA THR A 18 -14.04 -7.81 30.79
C THR A 18 -12.78 -7.32 30.09
N ALA A 19 -12.81 -6.06 29.64
CA ALA A 19 -11.66 -5.30 29.24
C ALA A 19 -10.78 -5.42 30.46
N LEU A 20 -9.67 -6.14 30.30
CA LEU A 20 -8.62 -6.13 31.31
C LEU A 20 -8.40 -4.66 31.66
N PRO A 21 -8.33 -4.28 32.95
CA PRO A 21 -8.10 -2.91 33.33
C PRO A 21 -6.86 -2.40 32.58
N GLY A 22 -7.05 -1.47 31.64
CA GLY A 22 -6.00 -0.96 30.75
C GLY A 22 -6.14 -1.28 29.25
N ALA A 23 -7.08 -2.12 28.81
CA ALA A 23 -7.33 -2.34 27.38
C ALA A 23 -8.00 -1.13 26.73
N THR A 24 -7.37 -0.54 25.72
CA THR A 24 -7.77 0.71 25.09
C THR A 24 -8.26 0.55 23.65
N ALA A 25 -7.79 -0.48 22.93
CA ALA A 25 -8.12 -0.73 21.54
C ALA A 25 -9.64 -0.94 21.28
N PRO A 26 -10.39 -1.71 22.09
CA PRO A 26 -11.84 -1.84 21.89
C PRO A 26 -12.60 -0.52 22.09
N LEU A 27 -12.14 0.33 23.00
CA LEU A 27 -12.74 1.65 23.23
C LEU A 27 -12.46 2.59 22.07
N LEU A 28 -11.21 2.60 21.58
CA LEU A 28 -10.82 3.42 20.44
C LEU A 28 -11.55 3.00 19.16
N SER A 29 -11.68 1.70 18.91
CA SER A 29 -12.40 1.16 17.75
C SER A 29 -13.88 1.59 17.72
N ASN A 30 -14.50 1.78 18.89
CA ASN A 30 -15.88 2.24 19.01
C ASN A 30 -16.02 3.77 19.11
N THR A 31 -14.94 4.52 18.86
CA THR A 31 -14.94 5.98 18.92
C THR A 31 -15.27 6.58 17.54
N VAL A 32 -15.97 7.72 17.55
CA VAL A 32 -16.20 8.53 16.35
C VAL A 32 -15.44 9.84 16.50
N CYS A 33 -14.64 10.19 15.50
CA CYS A 33 -13.92 11.46 15.45
C CYS A 33 -14.66 12.45 14.54
N ARG A 34 -14.72 13.70 14.95
CA ARG A 34 -15.05 14.84 14.09
C ARG A 34 -13.74 15.49 13.68
N MET A 35 -13.38 15.33 12.42
CA MET A 35 -12.14 15.86 11.85
C MET A 35 -12.33 16.20 10.39
N ALA A 36 -11.41 17.00 9.83
CA ALA A 36 -11.36 17.17 8.39
C ALA A 36 -11.13 15.79 7.74
N PRO A 37 -11.82 15.45 6.64
CA PRO A 37 -11.52 14.23 5.92
C PRO A 37 -10.04 14.22 5.58
N LEU A 38 -9.34 13.13 5.90
CA LEU A 38 -7.98 12.94 5.40
C LEU A 38 -8.01 13.13 3.89
N ALA A 39 -7.02 13.82 3.34
CA ALA A 39 -6.92 14.10 1.92
C ALA A 39 -6.54 12.82 1.14
N ILE A 40 -7.42 11.83 1.19
CA ILE A 40 -7.35 10.53 0.50
C ILE A 40 -7.64 10.75 -0.99
N GLU A 41 -8.54 11.69 -1.29
CA GLU A 41 -8.84 12.06 -2.66
C GLU A 41 -7.69 12.83 -3.30
N ARG A 42 -7.27 12.39 -4.49
CA ARG A 42 -6.34 13.17 -5.33
C ARG A 42 -6.82 14.61 -5.43
N PRO A 43 -5.88 15.57 -5.36
CA PRO A 43 -6.25 16.96 -5.37
C PRO A 43 -7.03 17.28 -6.65
N THR A 44 -8.17 17.95 -6.48
CA THR A 44 -9.00 18.40 -7.60
C THR A 44 -8.24 19.31 -8.56
N LEU A 45 -7.18 19.95 -8.07
CA LEU A 45 -6.29 20.81 -8.86
C LEU A 45 -5.59 20.06 -10.00
N GLU A 46 -5.26 18.77 -9.84
CA GLU A 46 -4.70 17.94 -10.94
C GLU A 46 -5.70 17.77 -12.09
N ARG A 47 -7.01 17.96 -11.83
CA ARG A 47 -8.05 17.88 -12.88
C ARG A 47 -8.26 19.20 -13.61
N VAL A 48 -7.64 20.28 -13.15
CA VAL A 48 -7.65 21.56 -13.87
C VAL A 48 -6.69 21.43 -15.06
N PRO A 49 -7.16 21.59 -16.31
CA PRO A 49 -6.34 21.30 -17.49
C PRO A 49 -5.01 22.06 -17.54
N GLU A 50 -5.00 23.32 -17.11
CA GLU A 50 -3.81 24.17 -17.09
C GLU A 50 -2.77 23.66 -16.07
N VAL A 51 -3.21 23.31 -14.86
CA VAL A 51 -2.35 22.71 -13.82
C VAL A 51 -1.82 21.35 -14.28
N ALA A 52 -2.67 20.53 -14.90
CA ALA A 52 -2.26 19.22 -15.43
C ALA A 52 -1.18 19.36 -16.51
N ALA A 53 -1.33 20.31 -17.43
CA ALA A 53 -0.36 20.56 -18.50
C ALA A 53 0.98 21.08 -17.96
N ALA A 54 0.95 22.04 -17.01
CA ALA A 54 2.15 22.56 -16.37
C ALA A 54 2.89 21.47 -15.57
N LEU A 55 2.14 20.65 -14.83
CA LEU A 55 2.69 19.50 -14.11
C LEU A 55 3.33 18.49 -15.06
N GLU A 56 2.69 18.15 -16.18
CA GLU A 56 3.24 17.24 -17.17
C GLU A 56 4.55 17.77 -17.76
N GLN A 57 4.60 19.07 -18.08
CA GLN A 57 5.79 19.74 -18.61
C GLN A 57 6.94 19.73 -17.60
N LEU A 58 6.69 20.07 -16.34
CA LEU A 58 7.67 20.04 -15.25
C LEU A 58 8.27 18.63 -15.08
N VAL A 59 7.43 17.59 -15.06
CA VAL A 59 7.88 16.21 -14.94
C VAL A 59 8.71 15.78 -16.15
N ARG A 60 8.25 16.11 -17.35
CA ARG A 60 8.96 15.79 -18.60
C ARG A 60 10.36 16.41 -18.59
N GLN A 61 10.47 17.68 -18.21
CA GLN A 61 11.76 18.37 -18.17
C GLN A 61 12.67 17.79 -17.08
N SER A 62 12.14 17.53 -15.89
CA SER A 62 12.89 16.91 -14.79
C SER A 62 13.43 15.53 -15.17
N MET A 63 12.59 14.68 -15.78
CA MET A 63 13.01 13.37 -16.29
C MET A 63 14.07 13.47 -17.38
N THR A 64 13.95 14.45 -18.28
CA THR A 64 14.93 14.68 -19.35
C THR A 64 16.29 15.05 -18.78
N LEU A 65 16.35 15.98 -17.82
CA LEU A 65 17.58 16.42 -17.17
C LEU A 65 18.25 15.30 -16.36
N ARG A 66 17.44 14.43 -15.75
CA ARG A 66 17.93 13.30 -14.95
C ARG A 66 18.23 12.04 -15.75
N SER A 67 17.85 12.00 -17.03
CA SER A 67 18.17 10.89 -17.90
C SER A 67 19.70 10.76 -18.07
N PRO A 68 20.26 9.53 -18.07
CA PRO A 68 21.67 9.32 -18.41
C PRO A 68 22.08 9.89 -19.78
N ILE A 69 21.12 10.05 -20.70
CA ILE A 69 21.31 10.57 -22.05
C ILE A 69 21.01 12.08 -22.13
N GLY A 70 20.48 12.68 -21.06
CA GLY A 70 20.04 14.09 -20.99
C GLY A 70 21.16 15.13 -21.09
N GLY A 71 22.42 14.69 -21.12
CA GLY A 71 23.58 15.58 -21.25
C GLY A 71 23.90 16.36 -19.98
N TRP A 72 23.41 15.92 -18.81
CA TRP A 72 23.74 16.55 -17.54
C TRP A 72 25.27 16.51 -17.29
N PRO A 73 25.89 17.62 -16.88
CA PRO A 73 27.33 17.65 -16.64
C PRO A 73 27.75 16.61 -15.60
N THR A 74 28.72 15.75 -15.94
CA THR A 74 29.18 14.67 -15.04
C THR A 74 29.86 15.18 -13.78
N ASP A 75 30.32 16.43 -13.78
CA ASP A 75 30.99 17.12 -12.68
C ASP A 75 30.02 17.85 -11.73
N LEU A 76 28.73 17.95 -12.08
CA LEU A 76 27.73 18.64 -11.27
C LEU A 76 26.75 17.64 -10.64
N PRO A 77 26.67 17.52 -9.29
CA PRO A 77 25.71 16.62 -8.66
C PRO A 77 24.27 17.08 -8.94
N GLN A 78 23.36 16.12 -9.18
CA GLN A 78 21.93 16.39 -9.41
C GLN A 78 21.19 16.64 -8.09
N THR A 79 21.56 17.70 -7.38
CA THR A 79 20.85 18.14 -6.16
C THR A 79 19.63 19.00 -6.54
N PRO A 80 18.62 19.15 -5.64
CA PRO A 80 17.49 20.03 -5.88
C PRO A 80 17.91 21.45 -6.26
N GLU A 81 18.95 21.99 -5.62
CA GLU A 81 19.44 23.36 -5.84
C GLU A 81 20.05 23.52 -7.24
N ASN A 82 20.79 22.51 -7.71
CA ASN A 82 21.39 22.54 -9.04
C ASN A 82 20.33 22.37 -10.14
N LEU A 83 19.33 21.50 -9.91
CA LEU A 83 18.22 21.29 -10.84
C LEU A 83 17.24 22.47 -10.88
N ALA A 84 17.04 23.17 -9.75
CA ALA A 84 16.14 24.31 -9.64
C ALA A 84 16.43 25.40 -10.69
N LEU A 85 17.71 25.64 -11.01
CA LEU A 85 18.09 26.62 -12.03
C LEU A 85 17.56 26.27 -13.43
N TYR A 86 17.44 24.97 -13.73
CA TYR A 86 16.97 24.47 -15.03
C TYR A 86 15.47 24.16 -15.07
N LEU A 87 14.82 24.11 -13.90
CA LEU A 87 13.38 23.84 -13.75
C LEU A 87 12.58 25.09 -13.34
N SER A 88 13.25 26.23 -13.16
CA SER A 88 12.61 27.44 -12.65
C SER A 88 11.43 27.89 -13.50
N GLU A 89 11.56 27.90 -14.84
CA GLU A 89 10.48 28.29 -15.76
C GLU A 89 9.25 27.40 -15.59
N GLU A 90 9.42 26.09 -15.65
CA GLU A 90 8.32 25.12 -15.49
C GLU A 90 7.71 25.15 -14.08
N THR A 91 8.53 25.36 -13.05
CA THR A 91 8.06 25.54 -11.66
C THR A 91 7.20 26.80 -11.55
N TRP A 92 7.61 27.92 -12.15
CA TRP A 92 6.84 29.15 -12.15
C TRP A 92 5.53 29.03 -12.94
N GLU A 93 5.54 28.35 -14.08
CA GLU A 93 4.31 28.05 -14.83
C GLU A 93 3.32 27.23 -13.99
N LEU A 94 3.78 26.22 -13.26
CA LEU A 94 2.93 25.44 -12.37
C LEU A 94 2.39 26.29 -11.22
N LEU A 95 3.22 27.13 -10.60
CA LEU A 95 2.79 27.99 -9.49
C LEU A 95 1.76 29.05 -9.95
N ASP A 96 1.91 29.62 -11.14
CA ASP A 96 0.95 30.58 -11.73
C ASP A 96 -0.38 29.91 -12.07
N ALA A 97 -0.34 28.70 -12.66
CA ALA A 97 -1.53 27.89 -12.90
C ALA A 97 -2.27 27.54 -11.57
N LEU A 98 -1.51 27.23 -10.52
CA LEU A 98 -2.07 26.97 -9.18
C LEU A 98 -2.69 28.22 -8.56
N GLU A 99 -2.07 29.38 -8.69
CA GLU A 99 -2.63 30.64 -8.19
C GLU A 99 -3.95 30.98 -8.88
N THR A 100 -4.01 30.79 -10.19
CA THR A 100 -5.23 30.98 -10.99
C THR A 100 -6.34 30.01 -10.57
N ALA A 101 -5.99 28.75 -10.29
CA ALA A 101 -6.94 27.72 -9.85
C ALA A 101 -7.39 27.86 -8.39
N ALA A 102 -6.54 28.41 -7.50
CA ALA A 102 -6.78 28.53 -6.07
C ALA A 102 -7.85 29.57 -5.69
N ALA A 103 -8.35 30.36 -6.65
CA ALA A 103 -9.40 31.37 -6.43
C ALA A 103 -10.75 30.82 -5.93
N SER A 104 -10.90 29.49 -5.81
CA SER A 104 -12.07 28.83 -5.20
C SER A 104 -11.68 28.05 -3.94
N PRO A 105 -11.76 28.65 -2.73
CA PRO A 105 -11.46 27.93 -1.50
C PRO A 105 -12.52 26.86 -1.24
N SER A 106 -12.18 25.59 -1.47
CA SER A 106 -12.95 24.46 -0.97
C SER A 106 -12.62 24.25 0.51
N VAL A 107 -13.31 24.96 1.40
CA VAL A 107 -13.29 24.63 2.83
C VAL A 107 -14.01 23.29 3.00
N ARG A 108 -13.26 22.21 3.20
CA ARG A 108 -13.85 20.90 3.54
C ARG A 108 -14.41 20.97 4.95
N ALA A 109 -15.73 20.84 5.07
CA ALA A 109 -16.39 20.76 6.36
C ALA A 109 -15.91 19.48 7.10
N PRO A 110 -15.69 19.55 8.43
CA PRO A 110 -15.31 18.38 9.21
C PRO A 110 -16.41 17.32 9.15
N GLY A 111 -16.01 16.08 8.83
CA GLY A 111 -16.88 14.92 8.75
C GLY A 111 -16.92 14.15 10.07
N LEU A 112 -17.94 13.31 10.24
CA LEU A 112 -18.00 12.32 11.32
C LEU A 112 -17.40 11.01 10.80
N LEU A 113 -16.27 10.61 11.36
CA LEU A 113 -15.51 9.44 10.93
C LEU A 113 -15.39 8.46 12.09
N PRO A 114 -16.08 7.29 12.03
CA PRO A 114 -15.81 6.19 12.94
C PRO A 114 -14.36 5.73 12.80
N VAL A 115 -13.69 5.41 13.90
CA VAL A 115 -12.30 4.89 13.86
C VAL A 115 -12.22 3.61 13.02
N THR A 116 -13.23 2.74 13.06
CA THR A 116 -13.30 1.54 12.21
C THR A 116 -13.27 1.83 10.71
N VAL A 117 -13.76 3.00 10.27
CA VAL A 117 -13.66 3.44 8.87
C VAL A 117 -12.30 4.06 8.59
N LEU A 118 -11.69 4.69 9.60
CA LEU A 118 -10.38 5.34 9.48
C LEU A 118 -9.22 4.33 9.39
N VAL A 119 -9.31 3.19 10.08
CA VAL A 119 -8.27 2.15 10.09
C VAL A 119 -7.87 1.68 8.68
N PRO A 120 -8.78 1.17 7.82
CA PRO A 120 -8.40 0.73 6.48
C PRO A 120 -7.87 1.88 5.60
N GLN A 121 -8.37 3.10 5.81
CA GLN A 121 -7.89 4.29 5.11
C GLN A 121 -6.45 4.63 5.49
N LEU A 122 -6.12 4.65 6.78
CA LEU A 122 -4.77 4.91 7.26
C LEU A 122 -3.79 3.82 6.82
N LEU A 123 -4.19 2.55 6.92
CA LEU A 123 -3.39 1.44 6.42
C LEU A 123 -3.15 1.57 4.91
N TRP A 124 -4.17 1.91 4.13
CA TRP A 124 -4.02 2.15 2.70
C TRP A 124 -3.07 3.31 2.43
N MET A 125 -3.21 4.45 3.11
CA MET A 125 -2.32 5.60 2.95
C MET A 125 -0.87 5.20 3.26
N LEU A 126 -0.62 4.50 4.37
CA LEU A 126 0.71 4.02 4.72
C LEU A 126 1.29 3.07 3.64
N ALA A 127 0.54 2.03 3.29
CA ALA A 127 0.97 1.03 2.29
C ALA A 127 1.14 1.64 0.89
N SER A 128 0.30 2.60 0.51
CA SER A 128 0.39 3.32 -0.75
C SER A 128 1.50 4.39 -0.78
N GLY A 129 2.16 4.68 0.35
CA GLY A 129 3.28 5.61 0.40
C GLY A 129 4.55 5.08 -0.29
N GLY A 130 4.74 3.77 -0.30
CA GLY A 130 5.90 3.12 -0.91
C GLY A 130 5.79 1.60 -0.85
N TYR A 131 6.38 0.90 -1.82
CA TYR A 131 6.39 -0.57 -1.88
C TYR A 131 7.01 -1.18 -0.61
N GLU A 132 8.02 -0.52 -0.08
CA GLU A 132 8.86 -0.98 1.01
C GLU A 132 8.24 -0.67 2.35
N ILE A 133 7.44 0.40 2.41
CA ILE A 133 6.56 0.65 3.55
C ILE A 133 5.53 -0.47 3.63
N MET A 134 4.88 -0.83 2.51
CA MET A 134 3.98 -1.98 2.46
C MET A 134 4.71 -3.27 2.90
N ARG A 135 5.90 -3.56 2.35
CA ARG A 135 6.70 -4.72 2.75
C ARG A 135 7.04 -4.72 4.23
N LEU A 136 7.45 -3.58 4.80
CA LEU A 136 7.71 -3.45 6.23
C LEU A 136 6.44 -3.71 7.04
N ILE A 137 5.27 -3.23 6.62
CA ILE A 137 3.99 -3.53 7.31
C ILE A 137 3.70 -5.05 7.25
N GLU A 138 3.93 -5.70 6.12
CA GLU A 138 3.75 -7.16 5.93
C GLU A 138 4.74 -7.99 6.76
N GLY A 139 5.95 -7.46 6.91
CA GLY A 139 7.09 -8.09 7.58
C GLY A 139 8.17 -8.51 6.61
N VAL A 140 9.39 -8.10 6.92
CA VAL A 140 10.59 -8.39 6.12
C VAL A 140 11.60 -9.18 6.94
N GLN A 141 12.42 -9.98 6.27
CA GLN A 141 13.55 -10.60 6.95
C GLN A 141 14.63 -9.55 7.23
N ALA A 142 15.11 -9.52 8.46
CA ALA A 142 16.16 -8.60 8.88
C ALA A 142 17.08 -9.25 9.92
N ARG A 143 18.33 -8.77 9.97
CA ARG A 143 19.23 -8.98 11.11
C ARG A 143 19.09 -7.80 12.04
N VAL A 144 18.98 -8.07 13.33
CA VAL A 144 18.90 -7.04 14.37
C VAL A 144 20.08 -7.22 15.33
N SER A 145 21.01 -6.26 15.34
CA SER A 145 22.15 -6.27 16.26
C SER A 145 21.72 -5.83 17.66
N GLY A 146 22.23 -6.49 18.70
CA GLY A 146 21.95 -6.15 20.11
C GLY A 146 21.10 -7.16 20.88
N LEU A 147 20.62 -8.21 20.22
CA LEU A 147 19.95 -9.34 20.86
C LEU A 147 20.95 -10.49 21.09
N ALA A 148 20.81 -11.19 22.21
CA ALA A 148 21.79 -12.17 22.71
C ALA A 148 22.04 -13.40 21.80
N ALA A 149 21.27 -13.54 20.71
CA ALA A 149 21.46 -14.56 19.68
C ALA A 149 22.00 -13.90 18.40
N SER A 150 23.31 -13.85 18.27
CA SER A 150 24.00 -13.26 17.12
C SER A 150 23.80 -14.10 15.85
N GLY A 151 22.94 -13.63 14.94
CA GLY A 151 22.97 -14.00 13.52
C GLY A 151 21.74 -14.71 12.94
N SER A 152 20.69 -15.00 13.72
CA SER A 152 19.44 -15.51 13.16
C SER A 152 18.68 -14.39 12.45
N GLY A 153 18.19 -14.65 11.23
CA GLY A 153 17.23 -13.77 10.59
C GLY A 153 15.93 -13.70 11.41
N HIS A 154 15.42 -12.50 11.60
CA HIS A 154 14.15 -12.23 12.27
C HIS A 154 13.16 -11.61 11.28
N ILE A 155 11.87 -11.78 11.52
CA ILE A 155 10.85 -11.01 10.82
C ILE A 155 10.68 -9.70 11.58
N VAL A 156 10.88 -8.57 10.91
CA VAL A 156 10.66 -7.24 11.46
C VAL A 156 9.49 -6.60 10.73
N ARG A 157 8.57 -6.00 11.49
CA ARG A 157 7.38 -5.32 10.97
C ARG A 157 7.33 -3.85 11.36
N LEU A 158 6.84 -3.01 10.46
CA LEU A 158 6.35 -1.67 10.79
C LEU A 158 4.98 -1.79 11.46
N VAL A 159 4.89 -1.30 12.69
CA VAL A 159 3.68 -1.31 13.51
C VAL A 159 3.15 0.12 13.61
N PRO A 160 2.18 0.49 12.77
CA PRO A 160 1.49 1.77 12.87
C PRO A 160 0.46 1.73 14.01
N VAL A 161 0.63 2.60 15.01
CA VAL A 161 -0.23 2.70 16.18
C VAL A 161 -0.99 4.02 16.16
N LEU A 162 -2.30 3.94 16.09
CA LEU A 162 -3.18 5.09 16.23
C LEU A 162 -3.39 5.40 17.70
N VAL A 163 -3.11 6.64 18.10
CA VAL A 163 -3.22 7.09 19.48
C VAL A 163 -4.16 8.28 19.59
N LEU A 164 -5.17 8.17 20.43
CA LEU A 164 -6.10 9.24 20.76
C LEU A 164 -5.87 9.71 22.20
N THR A 165 -5.43 10.96 22.35
CA THR A 165 -5.15 11.58 23.65
C THR A 165 -6.30 12.51 24.04
N LEU A 166 -6.92 12.26 25.19
CA LEU A 166 -7.95 13.11 25.82
C LEU A 166 -7.46 13.52 27.20
N GLU A 167 -7.20 14.82 27.40
CA GLU A 167 -6.68 15.38 28.65
C GLU A 167 -5.44 14.59 29.15
N GLU A 168 -5.60 13.73 30.16
CA GLU A 168 -4.53 12.89 30.74
C GLU A 168 -4.64 11.40 30.35
N THR A 169 -5.67 11.02 29.58
CA THR A 169 -5.89 9.64 29.15
C THR A 169 -5.51 9.44 27.69
N SER A 170 -4.90 8.30 27.39
CA SER A 170 -4.51 7.94 26.03
C SER A 170 -5.08 6.57 25.68
N TYR A 171 -5.57 6.44 24.46
CA TYR A 171 -6.08 5.20 23.89
C TYR A 171 -5.25 4.85 22.68
N ALA A 172 -4.83 3.60 22.56
CA ALA A 172 -4.00 3.15 21.46
C ALA A 172 -4.63 1.95 20.72
N LEU A 173 -4.39 1.89 19.42
CA LEU A 173 -4.83 0.81 18.55
C LEU A 173 -3.70 0.53 17.56
N ASP A 174 -3.16 -0.68 17.60
CA ASP A 174 -2.34 -1.18 16.49
C ASP A 174 -3.25 -1.35 15.27
N LEU A 175 -2.98 -0.61 14.19
CA LEU A 175 -3.83 -0.62 13.01
C LEU A 175 -3.81 -1.98 12.29
N VAL A 176 -2.70 -2.71 12.37
CA VAL A 176 -2.48 -3.98 11.66
C VAL A 176 -3.21 -5.12 12.35
N THR A 177 -3.00 -5.25 13.65
CA THR A 177 -3.61 -6.34 14.44
C THR A 177 -5.00 -5.98 14.96
N GLN A 178 -5.37 -4.69 14.94
CA GLN A 178 -6.59 -4.14 15.54
C GLN A 178 -6.73 -4.47 17.03
N THR A 179 -5.59 -4.64 17.71
CA THR A 179 -5.52 -4.91 19.16
C THR A 179 -4.73 -3.82 19.89
N ASP A 180 -4.64 -3.94 21.22
CA ASP A 180 -3.77 -3.07 21.99
C ASP A 180 -2.32 -3.28 21.57
N PRO A 181 -1.54 -2.20 21.39
CA PRO A 181 -0.13 -2.32 21.01
C PRO A 181 0.65 -3.14 22.05
N THR A 182 1.70 -3.82 21.58
CA THR A 182 2.60 -4.61 22.44
C THR A 182 4.01 -4.02 22.47
N PRO A 183 4.28 -2.97 23.29
CA PRO A 183 5.58 -2.29 23.31
C PRO A 183 6.78 -3.17 23.63
N ALA A 184 6.56 -4.30 24.31
CA ALA A 184 7.62 -5.26 24.63
C ALA A 184 8.26 -5.89 23.38
N LEU A 185 7.56 -5.88 22.24
CA LEU A 185 8.07 -6.38 20.96
C LEU A 185 8.80 -5.30 20.14
N TYR A 186 8.73 -4.03 20.56
CA TYR A 186 9.31 -2.93 19.81
C TYR A 186 10.82 -2.91 19.93
N LEU A 187 11.48 -2.69 18.80
CA LEU A 187 12.91 -2.52 18.72
C LEU A 187 13.30 -1.18 19.35
N SER A 188 14.42 -1.17 20.09
CA SER A 188 15.04 0.06 20.57
C SER A 188 15.38 0.98 19.40
N GLU A 189 15.25 2.30 19.59
CA GLU A 189 15.69 3.31 18.63
C GLU A 189 17.17 3.15 18.23
N THR A 190 17.98 2.59 19.12
CA THR A 190 19.42 2.34 18.92
C THR A 190 19.74 0.96 18.34
N ALA A 191 18.74 0.12 18.06
CA ALA A 191 18.96 -1.18 17.45
C ALA A 191 19.41 -0.98 15.99
N GLU A 192 20.45 -1.70 15.57
CA GLU A 192 20.84 -1.72 14.16
C GLU A 192 20.09 -2.82 13.44
N ILE A 193 19.55 -2.49 12.27
CA ILE A 193 18.71 -3.35 11.44
C ILE A 193 19.35 -3.42 10.06
N SER A 194 19.60 -4.64 9.57
CA SER A 194 19.99 -4.88 8.18
C SER A 194 18.94 -5.74 7.51
N LEU A 195 18.30 -5.21 6.48
CA LEU A 195 17.27 -5.92 5.72
C LEU A 195 17.92 -7.02 4.88
N LEU A 196 17.31 -8.20 4.81
CA LEU A 196 17.86 -9.39 4.15
C LEU A 196 17.17 -9.70 2.81
N ASP A 197 16.05 -9.06 2.51
CA ASP A 197 15.34 -9.26 1.26
C ASP A 197 16.11 -8.60 0.11
N ASN A 198 16.32 -9.31 -1.01
CA ASN A 198 17.19 -8.90 -2.12
C ASN A 198 16.80 -7.55 -2.78
N ASP A 199 15.52 -7.17 -2.64
CA ASP A 199 14.96 -5.92 -3.16
C ASP A 199 15.22 -4.70 -2.27
N LEU A 200 15.63 -4.95 -1.02
CA LEU A 200 15.79 -3.92 0.00
C LEU A 200 17.27 -3.61 0.22
N ASP A 201 17.55 -2.39 0.68
CA ASP A 201 18.92 -2.02 1.02
C ASP A 201 19.44 -2.85 2.20
N SER A 202 20.54 -3.55 1.96
CA SER A 202 21.21 -4.39 2.95
C SER A 202 22.12 -3.59 3.89
N GLN A 203 22.28 -2.28 3.64
CA GLN A 203 22.99 -1.40 4.55
C GLN A 203 22.40 -1.48 5.96
N PRO A 204 23.23 -1.51 7.02
CA PRO A 204 22.74 -1.39 8.38
C PRO A 204 22.18 0.02 8.64
N TRP A 205 21.00 0.07 9.23
CA TRP A 205 20.30 1.28 9.66
C TRP A 205 20.09 1.27 11.17
N LEU A 206 20.21 2.40 11.84
CA LEU A 206 19.61 2.52 13.16
C LEU A 206 18.08 2.55 13.01
N CYS A 207 17.39 1.87 13.91
CA CYS A 207 15.92 1.80 13.94
C CYS A 207 15.28 3.20 13.85
N LYS A 208 15.82 4.17 14.60
CA LYS A 208 15.38 5.57 14.56
C LYS A 208 15.56 6.22 13.19
N ASP A 209 16.68 5.99 12.54
CA ASP A 209 16.99 6.60 11.24
C ASP A 209 16.10 6.01 10.15
N LEU A 210 15.88 4.68 10.18
CA LEU A 210 14.94 4.01 9.28
C LEU A 210 13.50 4.53 9.48
N LEU A 211 13.03 4.66 10.72
CA LEU A 211 11.71 5.23 11.02
C LEU A 211 11.59 6.71 10.60
N GLY A 212 12.65 7.50 10.81
CA GLY A 212 12.71 8.89 10.36
C GLY A 212 12.59 9.00 8.85
N GLN A 213 13.32 8.16 8.12
CA GLN A 213 13.28 8.13 6.66
C GLN A 213 11.93 7.63 6.12
N VAL A 214 11.31 6.62 6.76
CA VAL A 214 9.94 6.18 6.43
C VAL A 214 8.94 7.31 6.63
N ALA A 215 9.03 8.04 7.75
CA ALA A 215 8.15 9.18 8.03
C ALA A 215 8.33 10.32 7.02
N GLU A 216 9.57 10.61 6.61
CA GLU A 216 9.87 11.60 5.57
C GLU A 216 9.28 11.18 4.21
N LEU A 217 9.47 9.93 3.80
CA LEU A 217 8.93 9.39 2.56
C LEU A 217 7.39 9.47 2.54
N LEU A 218 6.75 9.10 3.65
CA LEU A 218 5.30 9.27 3.83
C LEU A 218 4.87 10.74 3.77
N GLY A 219 5.70 11.66 4.26
CA GLY A 219 5.40 13.09 4.21
C GLY A 219 5.26 13.62 2.78
N TYR A 220 6.09 13.11 1.85
CA TYR A 220 6.02 13.47 0.44
C TYR A 220 4.95 12.67 -0.33
N ALA A 221 4.88 11.35 -0.12
CA ALA A 221 3.96 10.48 -0.86
C ALA A 221 2.51 10.56 -0.34
N GLN A 222 2.31 10.98 0.90
CA GLN A 222 1.02 11.07 1.57
C GLN A 222 0.98 12.29 2.49
N PRO A 223 0.98 13.52 1.95
CA PRO A 223 1.00 14.75 2.74
C PRO A 223 -0.16 14.86 3.73
N GLY A 224 -1.28 14.17 3.47
CA GLY A 224 -2.40 14.05 4.41
C GLY A 224 -2.07 13.35 5.74
N LEU A 225 -0.98 12.59 5.83
CA LEU A 225 -0.53 11.94 7.07
C LEU A 225 0.40 12.82 7.92
N VAL A 226 0.96 13.91 7.38
CA VAL A 226 2.02 14.70 8.06
C VAL A 226 1.56 15.23 9.41
N SER A 227 0.31 15.70 9.52
CA SER A 227 -0.23 16.21 10.79
C SER A 227 -0.33 15.09 11.84
N LEU A 228 -0.79 13.90 11.44
CA LEU A 228 -0.95 12.73 12.31
C LEU A 228 0.39 12.15 12.76
N LEU A 229 1.37 12.05 11.85
CA LEU A 229 2.72 11.54 12.13
C LEU A 229 3.55 12.53 12.97
N GLY A 230 3.26 13.83 12.89
CA GLY A 230 3.96 14.88 13.61
C GLY A 230 3.30 15.28 14.94
N LYS A 231 2.73 16.50 14.98
CA LYS A 231 2.21 17.13 16.21
C LYS A 231 0.84 16.58 16.66
N GLY A 232 0.23 15.71 15.86
CA GLY A 232 -1.13 15.22 16.05
C GLY A 232 -2.18 16.21 15.55
N ASP A 233 -3.27 15.66 15.02
CA ASP A 233 -4.39 16.43 14.50
C ASP A 233 -5.41 16.69 15.63
N PRO A 234 -5.84 17.95 15.87
CA PRO A 234 -6.90 18.23 16.83
C PRO A 234 -8.24 17.71 16.29
N VAL A 235 -8.94 16.91 17.09
CA VAL A 235 -10.24 16.33 16.75
C VAL A 235 -11.23 16.51 17.90
N GLU A 236 -12.53 16.39 17.63
CA GLU A 236 -13.49 16.10 18.69
C GLU A 236 -13.83 14.61 18.67
N ALA A 237 -13.71 13.93 19.80
CA ALA A 237 -13.99 12.51 19.91
C ALA A 237 -15.29 12.24 20.66
N LEU A 238 -16.11 11.34 20.13
CA LEU A 238 -17.29 10.78 20.78
C LEU A 238 -17.02 9.33 21.14
N ARG A 239 -16.78 9.08 22.42
CA ARG A 239 -16.64 7.72 22.97
C ARG A 239 -18.02 7.17 23.36
N PRO A 240 -18.20 5.84 23.40
CA PRO A 240 -19.44 5.24 23.87
C PRO A 240 -19.87 5.81 25.22
N PHE A 241 -21.12 6.27 25.31
CA PHE A 241 -21.74 6.83 26.53
C PHE A 241 -21.09 8.10 27.10
N GLN A 242 -20.23 8.77 26.33
CA GLN A 242 -19.58 10.03 26.72
C GLN A 242 -20.04 11.18 25.79
N PRO A 243 -19.98 12.44 26.23
CA PRO A 243 -20.18 13.59 25.34
C PRO A 243 -19.00 13.75 24.38
N TRP A 244 -19.17 14.61 23.36
CA TRP A 244 -18.06 15.08 22.53
C TRP A 244 -17.00 15.76 23.39
N GLN A 245 -15.74 15.38 23.22
CA GLN A 245 -14.60 15.90 23.96
C GLN A 245 -13.49 16.30 22.98
N PRO A 246 -12.77 17.41 23.24
CA PRO A 246 -11.58 17.74 22.48
C PRO A 246 -10.51 16.68 22.71
N ALA A 247 -9.84 16.28 21.65
CA ALA A 247 -8.81 15.26 21.67
C ALA A 247 -7.72 15.57 20.62
N ARG A 248 -6.62 14.81 20.69
CA ARG A 248 -5.59 14.79 19.64
C ARG A 248 -5.40 13.39 19.12
N LEU A 249 -5.39 13.26 17.81
CA LEU A 249 -5.15 12.00 17.12
C LEU A 249 -3.72 12.00 16.58
N HIS A 250 -2.96 10.95 16.89
CA HIS A 250 -1.59 10.74 16.46
C HIS A 250 -1.45 9.37 15.78
N LEU A 251 -0.55 9.29 14.81
CA LEU A 251 -0.11 8.04 14.22
C LEU A 251 1.36 7.85 14.55
N HIS A 252 1.68 6.88 15.39
CA HIS A 252 3.04 6.53 15.74
C HIS A 252 3.52 5.33 14.94
N LEU A 253 4.78 5.37 14.50
CA LEU A 253 5.41 4.29 13.75
C LEU A 253 6.46 3.63 14.63
N HIS A 254 6.41 2.30 14.74
CA HIS A 254 7.39 1.49 15.46
C HIS A 254 7.89 0.36 14.57
N LEU A 255 9.08 -0.16 14.84
CA LEU A 255 9.52 -1.44 14.29
C LEU A 255 9.43 -2.49 15.39
N ALA A 256 8.81 -3.62 15.10
CA ALA A 256 8.64 -4.70 16.05
C ALA A 256 9.24 -5.99 15.51
N GLN A 257 9.88 -6.74 16.40
CA GLN A 257 10.35 -8.08 16.10
C GLN A 257 9.20 -9.07 16.26
N MET A 258 8.96 -9.85 15.22
CA MET A 258 7.98 -10.94 15.24
C MET A 258 8.68 -12.25 15.57
N GLU A 259 8.03 -13.09 16.37
CA GLU A 259 8.55 -14.43 16.66
C GLU A 259 8.58 -15.26 15.36
N THR A 260 9.78 -15.67 14.95
CA THR A 260 9.94 -16.66 13.90
C THR A 260 9.52 -18.02 14.46
N ARG A 261 8.28 -18.44 14.16
CA ARG A 261 7.94 -19.87 14.24
C ARG A 261 8.73 -20.63 13.18
N ILE A 262 10.01 -20.88 13.43
CA ILE A 262 10.74 -21.90 12.69
C ILE A 262 10.18 -23.22 13.24
N PRO A 263 9.52 -24.07 12.43
CA PRO A 263 9.30 -25.43 12.85
C PRO A 263 10.68 -26.04 13.09
N SER A 264 10.95 -26.39 14.34
CA SER A 264 12.14 -27.13 14.72
C SER A 264 12.24 -28.34 13.80
N GLN A 265 13.19 -28.31 12.86
CA GLN A 265 13.55 -29.49 12.08
C GLN A 265 13.80 -30.62 13.07
N PRO A 266 13.07 -31.75 13.00
CA PRO A 266 13.41 -32.90 13.79
C PRO A 266 14.78 -33.35 13.30
N SER A 267 15.76 -33.23 14.19
CA SER A 267 17.09 -33.80 14.04
C SER A 267 16.95 -35.25 13.59
N GLY A 268 17.63 -35.56 12.48
CA GLY A 268 17.41 -36.77 11.70
C GLY A 268 17.37 -38.05 12.50
N SER A 269 16.37 -38.87 12.19
CA SER A 269 16.45 -40.31 12.33
C SER A 269 15.99 -40.93 11.02
N GLU A 270 16.89 -41.69 10.41
CA GLU A 270 16.70 -42.40 9.15
C GLU A 270 15.48 -43.34 9.20
N ALA A 271 14.52 -43.17 8.29
CA ALA A 271 13.62 -44.26 7.86
C ALA A 271 12.96 -43.94 6.49
N SER A 272 13.46 -44.66 5.47
CA SER A 272 12.89 -45.13 4.19
C SER A 272 11.61 -44.52 3.56
N PRO A 273 11.56 -44.44 2.20
CA PRO A 273 10.47 -43.82 1.44
C PRO A 273 9.27 -44.76 1.25
N GLY A 274 8.06 -44.24 1.41
CA GLY A 274 6.82 -44.98 1.17
C GLY A 274 5.59 -44.11 0.91
N GLN A 275 5.24 -43.98 -0.37
CA GLN A 275 3.89 -43.98 -0.95
C GLN A 275 2.88 -42.84 -0.67
N ASN A 276 2.52 -42.18 -1.78
CA ASN A 276 1.25 -41.50 -2.08
C ASN A 276 -0.02 -42.10 -1.45
N ALA A 277 -0.86 -41.25 -0.86
CA ALA A 277 -2.35 -41.28 -0.91
C ALA A 277 -2.87 -39.98 -0.25
N LEU A 278 -3.54 -39.06 -0.95
CA LEU A 278 -4.99 -39.04 -1.30
C LEU A 278 -5.93 -39.29 -0.11
N TYR A 279 -6.78 -38.28 0.16
CA TYR A 279 -8.00 -38.25 0.98
C TYR A 279 -7.91 -38.47 2.50
N LEU A 280 -8.37 -37.47 3.27
CA LEU A 280 -9.01 -37.67 4.57
C LEU A 280 -10.30 -36.83 4.70
N LEU A 281 -11.38 -37.51 5.10
CA LEU A 281 -12.71 -37.02 5.46
C LEU A 281 -12.74 -36.52 6.95
N PRO A 282 -13.84 -35.87 7.41
CA PRO A 282 -13.84 -34.91 8.51
C PRO A 282 -14.22 -35.48 9.89
N GLY A 283 -13.71 -34.82 10.94
CA GLY A 283 -14.08 -34.91 12.36
C GLY A 283 -12.97 -34.21 13.16
N GLU A 284 -13.18 -33.20 13.99
CA GLU A 284 -14.19 -32.92 15.04
C GLU A 284 -14.38 -31.40 15.22
N PRO A 285 -15.45 -30.93 15.91
CA PRO A 285 -15.80 -29.52 15.98
C PRO A 285 -14.85 -28.76 16.91
N GLN A 286 -13.98 -27.92 16.34
CA GLN A 286 -13.32 -26.87 17.11
C GLN A 286 -14.32 -25.74 17.36
N ASN A 287 -14.56 -25.44 18.64
CA ASN A 287 -15.30 -24.27 19.08
C ASN A 287 -14.63 -23.00 18.56
N THR A 288 -15.12 -22.49 17.43
CA THR A 288 -14.82 -21.14 16.95
C THR A 288 -15.91 -20.21 17.46
N GLY A 289 -15.58 -19.45 18.51
CA GLY A 289 -16.31 -18.22 18.79
C GLY A 289 -16.04 -17.25 17.65
N THR A 290 -16.93 -17.22 16.66
CA THR A 290 -16.83 -16.36 15.48
C THR A 290 -17.22 -14.94 15.89
N ALA A 291 -16.25 -14.13 16.30
CA ALA A 291 -16.40 -12.69 16.18
C ALA A 291 -16.31 -12.33 14.69
N ALA A 292 -17.16 -11.43 14.21
CA ALA A 292 -17.10 -10.91 12.85
C ALA A 292 -15.70 -10.31 12.61
N SER A 293 -14.86 -11.06 11.92
CA SER A 293 -13.49 -10.67 11.59
C SER A 293 -13.56 -9.61 10.52
N GLY A 294 -13.20 -8.38 10.88
CA GLY A 294 -12.71 -7.40 9.92
C GLY A 294 -11.41 -7.92 9.31
N PHE A 295 -11.13 -7.51 8.08
CA PHE A 295 -9.87 -7.78 7.39
C PHE A 295 -8.67 -7.43 8.28
N THR A 296 -7.81 -8.40 8.59
CA THR A 296 -6.53 -8.17 9.28
C THR A 296 -5.37 -8.38 8.31
N LEU A 297 -4.27 -7.65 8.50
CA LEU A 297 -3.07 -7.86 7.68
C LEU A 297 -2.41 -9.21 7.97
N ASP A 298 -2.75 -9.87 9.08
CA ASP A 298 -2.29 -11.24 9.38
C ASP A 298 -2.97 -12.29 8.48
N ASP A 299 -4.23 -12.07 8.07
CA ASP A 299 -4.88 -12.87 7.02
C ASP A 299 -4.15 -12.71 5.68
N PHE A 300 -3.64 -11.52 5.41
CA PHE A 300 -2.80 -11.23 4.26
C PHE A 300 -1.39 -11.85 4.40
N ALA A 301 -0.73 -11.70 5.55
CA ALA A 301 0.64 -12.17 5.77
C ALA A 301 0.74 -13.69 5.93
N SER A 302 -0.32 -14.36 6.39
CA SER A 302 -0.40 -15.83 6.41
C SER A 302 -0.29 -16.46 5.01
N THR A 303 -0.53 -15.67 3.95
CA THR A 303 -0.31 -16.11 2.56
C THR A 303 1.16 -16.11 2.11
N LEU A 304 2.07 -15.52 2.91
CA LEU A 304 3.49 -15.36 2.61
C LEU A 304 4.41 -16.36 3.35
N ILE A 305 3.90 -17.09 4.35
CA ILE A 305 4.69 -17.99 5.24
C ILE A 305 4.44 -19.47 4.91
N GLU A 306 4.30 -19.83 3.63
CA GLU A 306 4.37 -21.24 3.21
C GLU A 306 5.76 -21.57 2.67
N ASP A 307 6.29 -22.69 3.17
CA ASP A 307 7.65 -23.21 2.96
C ASP A 307 8.05 -23.16 1.46
N PRO A 308 9.12 -22.43 1.06
CA PRO A 308 9.53 -22.30 -0.34
C PRO A 308 10.10 -23.59 -0.94
N SER A 309 10.03 -24.71 -0.22
CA SER A 309 10.76 -25.95 -0.50
C SER A 309 10.17 -26.83 -1.60
N ASP A 310 8.94 -26.57 -2.09
CA ASP A 310 8.28 -27.52 -3.03
C ASP A 310 7.75 -26.94 -4.37
N ALA A 311 7.99 -25.66 -4.74
CA ALA A 311 7.48 -25.14 -6.03
C ALA A 311 8.29 -24.03 -6.75
N THR A 312 9.51 -23.68 -6.31
CA THR A 312 10.20 -22.45 -6.77
C THR A 312 11.29 -22.65 -7.84
N ALA A 313 11.57 -23.88 -8.28
CA ALA A 313 12.47 -24.13 -9.41
C ALA A 313 11.73 -23.91 -10.75
N GLY A 314 11.63 -22.66 -11.21
CA GLY A 314 10.90 -22.27 -12.42
C GLY A 314 11.13 -20.81 -12.83
N VAL A 315 10.18 -20.23 -13.58
CA VAL A 315 10.25 -18.86 -14.13
C VAL A 315 10.51 -17.77 -13.08
N LEU A 316 10.23 -18.04 -11.80
CA LEU A 316 10.46 -17.10 -10.69
C LEU A 316 11.95 -16.78 -10.48
N GLY A 317 12.86 -17.70 -10.84
CA GLY A 317 14.30 -17.46 -10.81
C GLY A 317 14.84 -16.77 -12.06
N ASP A 318 14.03 -16.63 -13.11
CA ASP A 318 14.44 -15.93 -14.32
C ASP A 318 14.42 -14.41 -14.09
N TRP A 319 15.21 -13.67 -14.86
CA TRP A 319 15.21 -12.21 -14.85
C TRP A 319 14.35 -11.67 -15.98
N LEU A 320 13.70 -10.54 -15.76
CA LEU A 320 12.81 -9.88 -16.69
C LEU A 320 13.30 -8.45 -16.93
N THR A 321 13.28 -8.03 -18.19
CA THR A 321 13.54 -6.63 -18.59
C THR A 321 12.38 -6.14 -19.45
N PHE A 322 11.83 -4.97 -19.14
CA PHE A 322 10.85 -4.31 -20.03
C PHE A 322 11.56 -3.74 -21.25
N THR A 323 10.95 -3.88 -22.42
CA THR A 323 11.57 -3.45 -23.69
C THR A 323 10.80 -2.33 -24.40
N ASP A 324 9.61 -2.03 -23.92
CA ASP A 324 8.80 -0.92 -24.43
C ASP A 324 9.19 0.38 -23.74
N GLU A 325 10.09 1.14 -24.37
CA GLU A 325 10.52 2.46 -23.89
C GLU A 325 9.34 3.42 -23.66
N SER A 326 8.29 3.34 -24.49
CA SER A 326 7.13 4.23 -24.35
C SER A 326 6.34 3.91 -23.08
N TRP A 327 6.18 2.62 -22.77
CA TRP A 327 5.56 2.16 -21.53
C TRP A 327 6.41 2.56 -20.31
N ILE A 328 7.73 2.35 -20.38
CA ILE A 328 8.67 2.71 -19.31
C ILE A 328 8.56 4.20 -18.99
N GLN A 329 8.67 5.08 -20.00
CA GLN A 329 8.58 6.53 -19.79
C GLN A 329 7.20 6.96 -19.24
N THR A 330 6.12 6.35 -19.75
CA THR A 330 4.76 6.61 -19.26
C THR A 330 4.63 6.23 -17.79
N PHE A 331 5.16 5.06 -17.41
CA PHE A 331 5.16 4.56 -16.05
C PHE A 331 5.89 5.50 -15.08
N LEU A 332 7.11 5.90 -15.41
CA LEU A 332 7.92 6.80 -14.57
C LEU A 332 7.25 8.16 -14.40
N SER A 333 6.80 8.74 -15.53
CA SER A 333 6.15 10.06 -15.53
C SER A 333 4.88 10.04 -14.70
N THR A 334 4.05 9.00 -14.83
CA THR A 334 2.82 8.83 -14.04
C THR A 334 3.12 8.77 -12.54
N CYS A 335 4.14 8.01 -12.14
CA CYS A 335 4.51 7.86 -10.73
C CYS A 335 4.99 9.20 -10.13
N THR A 336 5.82 9.94 -10.87
CA THR A 336 6.31 11.26 -10.44
C THR A 336 5.20 12.31 -10.41
N GLN A 337 4.38 12.38 -11.46
CA GLN A 337 3.22 13.28 -11.51
C GLN A 337 2.32 13.08 -10.30
N ARG A 338 2.04 11.83 -9.91
CA ARG A 338 1.22 11.56 -8.73
C ARG A 338 1.81 12.14 -7.44
N ILE A 339 3.11 11.95 -7.19
CA ILE A 339 3.76 12.43 -5.96
C ILE A 339 3.71 13.97 -5.92
N ILE A 340 4.02 14.64 -7.04
CA ILE A 340 3.94 16.10 -7.12
C ILE A 340 2.49 16.56 -6.96
N ALA A 341 1.54 15.90 -7.65
CA ALA A 341 0.12 16.20 -7.59
C ALA A 341 -0.38 16.21 -6.14
N GLN A 342 -0.03 15.19 -5.34
CA GLN A 342 -0.41 15.09 -3.92
C GLN A 342 0.02 16.30 -3.08
N ASN A 343 1.10 16.99 -3.47
CA ASN A 343 1.64 18.16 -2.77
C ASN A 343 1.13 19.51 -3.31
N LEU A 344 0.36 19.54 -4.40
CA LEU A 344 -0.19 20.79 -4.98
C LEU A 344 -0.94 21.66 -3.97
N PRO A 345 -1.76 21.11 -3.04
CA PRO A 345 -2.43 21.95 -2.04
C PRO A 345 -1.45 22.71 -1.14
N GLN A 346 -0.31 22.10 -0.77
CA GLN A 346 0.72 22.77 0.03
C GLN A 346 1.46 23.82 -0.79
N MET A 347 1.71 23.55 -2.09
CA MET A 347 2.32 24.52 -3.02
C MET A 347 1.40 25.72 -3.30
N ALA A 348 0.08 25.55 -3.21
CA ALA A 348 -0.90 26.60 -3.44
C ALA A 348 -1.15 27.50 -2.22
N LEU A 349 -0.87 27.03 -1.00
CA LEU A 349 -1.14 27.79 0.23
C LEU A 349 -0.09 28.90 0.43
N GLY A 350 -0.48 30.14 0.17
CA GLY A 350 0.23 31.34 0.61
C GLY A 350 -0.55 32.08 1.70
N GLU A 351 -0.02 32.16 2.92
CA GLU A 351 -0.48 33.14 3.92
C GLU A 351 -0.28 34.57 3.37
N VAL A 352 -1.37 35.28 3.13
CA VAL A 352 -1.37 36.62 2.53
C VAL A 352 -0.89 37.66 3.55
N GLY A 353 0.40 38.03 3.48
CA GLY A 353 0.96 39.21 4.13
C GLY A 353 1.70 40.09 3.12
N GLU A 354 1.32 41.37 2.98
CA GLU A 354 1.77 42.26 1.89
C GLU A 354 3.29 42.49 1.79
N ASN A 355 4.06 42.30 2.86
CA ASN A 355 5.54 42.39 2.85
C ASN A 355 6.25 41.02 2.85
N ALA A 356 5.49 39.92 2.92
CA ALA A 356 6.00 38.54 2.91
C ALA A 356 5.96 37.89 1.51
N ALA A 357 5.34 38.54 0.52
CA ALA A 357 5.02 37.94 -0.78
C ALA A 357 6.26 37.44 -1.56
N ALA A 358 7.34 38.24 -1.64
CA ALA A 358 8.53 37.84 -2.41
C ALA A 358 9.30 36.68 -1.76
N GLU A 359 9.39 36.65 -0.43
CA GLU A 359 10.06 35.57 0.29
C GLU A 359 9.22 34.29 0.28
N GLN A 360 7.91 34.43 0.41
CA GLN A 360 6.97 33.33 0.32
C GLN A 360 6.95 32.68 -1.06
N LEU A 361 7.03 33.48 -2.13
CA LEU A 361 7.17 32.96 -3.49
C LEU A 361 8.46 32.15 -3.67
N ARG A 362 9.60 32.62 -3.15
CA ARG A 362 10.85 31.85 -3.16
C ARG A 362 10.73 30.54 -2.36
N GLN A 363 10.03 30.56 -1.23
CA GLN A 363 9.78 29.37 -0.43
C GLN A 363 8.90 28.36 -1.18
N ARG A 364 7.88 28.83 -1.90
CA ARG A 364 7.01 28.00 -2.74
C ARG A 364 7.79 27.39 -3.91
N GLU A 365 8.62 28.18 -4.59
CA GLU A 365 9.51 27.71 -5.65
C GLU A 365 10.49 26.65 -5.12
N ALA A 366 11.17 26.94 -4.01
CA ALA A 366 12.10 26.00 -3.39
C ALA A 366 11.40 24.69 -2.98
N PHE A 367 10.20 24.78 -2.40
CA PHE A 367 9.40 23.61 -2.05
C PHE A 367 8.95 22.82 -3.28
N CYS A 368 8.50 23.49 -4.34
CA CYS A 368 8.12 22.83 -5.60
C CYS A 368 9.29 22.09 -6.24
N ASN A 369 10.47 22.72 -6.28
CA ASN A 369 11.69 22.10 -6.79
C ASN A 369 12.13 20.91 -5.92
N LEU A 370 12.03 21.03 -4.59
CA LEU A 370 12.31 19.93 -3.66
C LEU A 370 11.38 18.74 -3.91
N VAL A 371 10.07 18.96 -3.95
CA VAL A 371 9.10 17.88 -4.21
C VAL A 371 9.33 17.25 -5.58
N THR A 372 9.64 18.04 -6.60
CA THR A 372 9.92 17.53 -7.95
C THR A 372 11.19 16.67 -7.97
N HIS A 373 12.24 17.11 -7.28
CA HIS A 373 13.47 16.33 -7.11
C HIS A 373 13.21 15.03 -6.37
N THR A 374 12.54 15.08 -5.21
CA THR A 374 12.22 13.88 -4.42
C THR A 374 11.33 12.93 -5.21
N ALA A 375 10.31 13.42 -5.92
CA ALA A 375 9.41 12.60 -6.72
C ALA A 375 10.13 11.90 -7.89
N THR A 376 11.06 12.58 -8.55
CA THR A 376 11.87 11.96 -9.60
C THR A 376 12.91 10.99 -9.02
N ASP A 377 13.44 11.29 -7.84
CA ASP A 377 14.44 10.46 -7.18
C ASP A 377 13.86 9.15 -6.67
N LEU A 378 12.70 9.22 -6.02
CA LEU A 378 11.95 8.06 -5.54
C LEU A 378 11.59 7.14 -6.70
N VAL A 379 11.19 7.70 -7.85
CA VAL A 379 10.85 6.90 -9.01
C VAL A 379 12.12 6.31 -9.63
N GLN A 380 13.17 7.10 -9.88
CA GLN A 380 14.40 6.58 -10.51
C GLN A 380 15.25 5.68 -9.59
N GLY A 381 14.97 5.64 -8.28
CA GLY A 381 15.69 4.81 -7.32
C GLY A 381 17.15 5.23 -7.11
N THR A 382 17.48 6.51 -7.38
CA THR A 382 18.86 7.02 -7.36
C THR A 382 19.36 7.40 -5.98
N ASN A 383 18.52 7.94 -5.08
CA ASN A 383 18.87 8.23 -3.69
C ASN A 383 17.78 7.79 -2.67
N GLY A 384 16.80 7.00 -3.10
CA GLY A 384 15.85 6.38 -2.19
C GLY A 384 16.54 5.36 -1.29
N LEU A 385 15.95 5.08 -0.13
CA LEU A 385 16.26 3.87 0.66
C LEU A 385 16.31 2.60 -0.21
N PHE A 386 15.68 2.60 -1.40
CA PHE A 386 15.46 1.42 -2.22
C PHE A 386 15.50 1.71 -3.74
N LYS A 387 15.85 0.69 -4.54
CA LYS A 387 15.83 0.70 -6.00
C LYS A 387 14.38 0.50 -6.51
N HIS A 388 13.57 1.56 -6.53
CA HIS A 388 12.12 1.43 -6.77
C HIS A 388 11.71 1.17 -8.23
N THR A 389 12.59 1.36 -9.22
CA THR A 389 12.26 1.08 -10.62
C THR A 389 12.75 -0.28 -11.09
N PHE A 390 11.80 -1.21 -11.16
CA PHE A 390 12.00 -2.53 -11.77
C PHE A 390 11.93 -2.50 -13.31
N VAL A 391 11.90 -1.30 -13.92
CA VAL A 391 11.60 -1.10 -15.35
C VAL A 391 12.85 -0.88 -16.21
N HIS A 392 13.98 -0.46 -15.64
CA HIS A 392 15.22 -0.17 -16.37
C HIS A 392 16.29 -1.25 -16.24
N GLU A 393 16.35 -1.90 -15.09
CA GLU A 393 17.31 -2.98 -14.82
C GLU A 393 16.61 -4.33 -14.97
N PRO A 394 17.34 -5.38 -15.41
CA PRO A 394 16.86 -6.74 -15.26
C PRO A 394 16.49 -6.99 -13.79
N VAL A 395 15.27 -7.48 -13.57
CA VAL A 395 14.72 -7.75 -12.24
C VAL A 395 14.27 -9.20 -12.15
N LEU A 396 14.47 -9.86 -11.01
CA LEU A 396 13.98 -11.23 -10.84
C LEU A 396 12.45 -11.24 -10.96
N VAL A 397 11.90 -12.25 -11.62
CA VAL A 397 10.44 -12.40 -11.69
C VAL A 397 9.82 -12.53 -10.28
N ALA A 398 10.55 -13.13 -9.34
CA ALA A 398 10.20 -13.16 -7.91
C ALA A 398 10.05 -11.78 -7.26
N ASP A 399 10.72 -10.76 -7.80
CA ASP A 399 10.73 -9.38 -7.29
C ASP A 399 9.76 -8.47 -8.07
N VAL A 400 9.39 -8.85 -9.31
CA VAL A 400 8.39 -8.13 -10.12
C VAL A 400 6.97 -8.28 -9.56
N TRP A 401 6.57 -9.51 -9.24
CA TRP A 401 5.21 -9.80 -8.84
C TRP A 401 4.74 -9.02 -7.57
N PRO A 402 5.54 -8.89 -6.49
CA PRO A 402 5.10 -8.15 -5.31
C PRO A 402 5.04 -6.62 -5.58
N ARG A 403 5.90 -6.10 -6.47
CA ARG A 403 5.83 -4.70 -6.92
C ARG A 403 4.56 -4.43 -7.72
N LEU A 404 4.22 -5.31 -8.68
CA LEU A 404 2.96 -5.19 -9.43
C LEU A 404 1.74 -5.28 -8.51
N ARG A 405 1.76 -6.18 -7.53
CA ARG A 405 0.72 -6.27 -6.48
C ARG A 405 0.58 -4.94 -5.74
N TRP A 406 1.69 -4.33 -5.34
CA TRP A 406 1.67 -3.03 -4.68
C TRP A 406 1.06 -1.94 -5.56
N TYR A 407 1.51 -1.81 -6.81
CA TYR A 407 0.96 -0.81 -7.74
C TYR A 407 -0.55 -0.98 -7.98
N LEU A 408 -1.06 -2.21 -7.96
CA LEU A 408 -2.49 -2.48 -7.97
C LEU A 408 -3.15 -1.97 -6.68
N ALA A 409 -2.68 -2.39 -5.51
CA ALA A 409 -3.24 -1.97 -4.21
C ALA A 409 -3.16 -0.44 -4.00
N GLN A 410 -2.13 0.20 -4.53
CA GLN A 410 -1.91 1.64 -4.47
C GLN A 410 -2.94 2.45 -5.28
N SER A 411 -3.58 1.83 -6.27
CA SER A 411 -4.51 2.54 -7.15
C SER A 411 -5.73 3.07 -6.41
N SER A 412 -6.31 2.30 -5.49
CA SER A 412 -7.38 2.77 -4.61
C SER A 412 -7.50 1.91 -3.35
N GLU A 413 -8.07 2.49 -2.30
CA GLU A 413 -8.44 1.76 -1.07
C GLU A 413 -9.33 0.56 -1.38
N GLN A 414 -10.26 0.73 -2.32
CA GLN A 414 -11.21 -0.30 -2.76
C GLN A 414 -10.49 -1.50 -3.37
N VAL A 415 -9.50 -1.26 -4.23
CA VAL A 415 -8.68 -2.31 -4.84
C VAL A 415 -7.91 -3.06 -3.76
N MET A 416 -7.28 -2.34 -2.82
CA MET A 416 -6.56 -2.95 -1.70
C MET A 416 -7.47 -3.81 -0.82
N GLN A 417 -8.65 -3.30 -0.43
CA GLN A 417 -9.63 -4.04 0.37
C GLN A 417 -10.07 -5.32 -0.33
N LEU A 418 -10.41 -5.25 -1.63
CA LEU A 418 -10.80 -6.44 -2.40
C LEU A 418 -9.65 -7.44 -2.54
N MET A 419 -8.41 -6.98 -2.71
CA MET A 419 -7.24 -7.88 -2.71
C MET A 419 -7.02 -8.55 -1.35
N GLY A 420 -7.37 -7.85 -0.27
CA GLY A 420 -7.36 -8.36 1.09
C GLY A 420 -8.51 -9.32 1.42
N GLY A 421 -9.61 -9.22 0.68
CA GLY A 421 -10.85 -9.96 0.94
C GLY A 421 -11.84 -9.12 1.74
N VAL A 422 -13.05 -9.00 1.21
CA VAL A 422 -14.17 -8.31 1.87
C VAL A 422 -15.31 -9.27 2.15
N SER A 423 -15.97 -9.13 3.30
CA SER A 423 -17.15 -9.93 3.61
C SER A 423 -18.28 -9.58 2.66
N ALA A 424 -18.81 -10.58 1.95
CA ALA A 424 -19.83 -10.38 0.94
C ALA A 424 -20.81 -11.54 0.87
N GLN A 425 -21.98 -11.26 0.30
CA GLN A 425 -22.90 -12.26 -0.22
C GLN A 425 -22.83 -12.21 -1.74
N VAL A 426 -22.74 -13.37 -2.37
CA VAL A 426 -22.73 -13.50 -3.84
C VAL A 426 -23.88 -14.38 -4.28
N LEU A 427 -24.59 -13.96 -5.31
CA LEU A 427 -25.64 -14.72 -5.99
C LEU A 427 -25.20 -15.03 -7.41
N PRO A 428 -24.55 -16.19 -7.65
CA PRO A 428 -24.27 -16.63 -9.01
C PRO A 428 -25.57 -16.97 -9.75
N PRO A 429 -25.60 -16.85 -11.09
CA PRO A 429 -26.77 -17.18 -11.90
C PRO A 429 -27.23 -18.63 -11.67
N GLY A 430 -28.51 -18.79 -11.34
CA GLY A 430 -29.11 -20.11 -11.13
C GLY A 430 -28.76 -20.78 -9.79
N LEU A 431 -28.02 -20.11 -8.91
CA LEU A 431 -27.69 -20.59 -7.56
C LEU A 431 -28.37 -19.73 -6.48
N SER A 432 -28.25 -20.13 -5.22
CA SER A 432 -28.67 -19.33 -4.06
C SER A 432 -27.56 -18.37 -3.61
N TRP A 433 -27.92 -17.40 -2.75
CA TRP A 433 -26.93 -16.56 -2.07
C TRP A 433 -25.91 -17.41 -1.32
N GLN A 434 -24.64 -17.07 -1.48
CA GLN A 434 -23.49 -17.67 -0.82
C GLN A 434 -22.79 -16.58 -0.02
N GLN A 435 -22.56 -16.82 1.27
CA GLN A 435 -21.81 -15.92 2.12
C GLN A 435 -20.34 -16.34 2.17
N GLY A 436 -19.44 -15.36 2.12
CA GLY A 436 -18.00 -15.62 2.23
C GLY A 436 -17.18 -14.35 2.08
N SER A 437 -15.87 -14.54 1.91
CA SER A 437 -14.94 -13.46 1.61
C SER A 437 -14.73 -13.37 0.11
N LEU A 438 -15.06 -12.21 -0.48
CA LEU A 438 -14.84 -11.89 -1.88
C LEU A 438 -13.44 -11.32 -2.07
N TYR A 439 -12.65 -11.92 -2.95
CA TYR A 439 -11.29 -11.49 -3.27
C TYR A 439 -11.19 -11.02 -4.72
N LEU A 440 -10.48 -9.91 -4.94
CA LEU A 440 -9.86 -9.58 -6.23
C LEU A 440 -8.52 -10.32 -6.30
N ARG A 441 -8.40 -11.22 -7.27
CA ARG A 441 -7.19 -12.03 -7.47
C ARG A 441 -6.45 -11.56 -8.72
N PRO A 442 -5.41 -10.73 -8.58
CA PRO A 442 -4.57 -10.32 -9.69
C PRO A 442 -3.64 -11.44 -10.17
N LEU A 443 -3.50 -11.54 -11.48
CA LEU A 443 -2.77 -12.59 -12.18
C LEU A 443 -1.76 -11.93 -13.13
N MET A 444 -0.49 -12.28 -13.00
CA MET A 444 0.54 -11.94 -13.97
C MET A 444 0.75 -13.12 -14.92
N GLN A 445 0.56 -12.90 -16.21
CA GLN A 445 0.82 -13.88 -17.24
C GLN A 445 2.09 -13.53 -17.99
N LEU A 446 3.06 -14.45 -18.02
CA LEU A 446 4.28 -14.33 -18.81
C LEU A 446 4.17 -15.29 -19.98
N THR A 447 4.27 -14.80 -21.21
CA THR A 447 4.16 -15.62 -22.42
C THR A 447 5.38 -15.43 -23.31
N THR A 448 6.02 -16.53 -23.72
CA THR A 448 7.07 -16.56 -24.75
C THR A 448 6.57 -17.38 -25.95
N SER A 449 7.39 -17.50 -27.00
CA SER A 449 7.05 -18.36 -28.15
C SER A 449 6.87 -19.84 -27.79
N SER A 450 7.40 -20.28 -26.65
CA SER A 450 7.45 -21.70 -26.27
C SER A 450 6.62 -22.06 -25.04
N ARG A 451 6.35 -21.11 -24.15
CA ARG A 451 5.72 -21.36 -22.84
C ARG A 451 4.86 -20.18 -22.39
N SER A 452 3.90 -20.47 -21.52
CA SER A 452 3.13 -19.47 -20.80
C SER A 452 3.05 -19.86 -19.33
N TRP A 453 3.14 -18.86 -18.46
CA TRP A 453 3.10 -18.99 -17.01
C TRP A 453 2.06 -18.04 -16.45
N ILE A 454 1.31 -18.50 -15.45
CA ILE A 454 0.34 -17.67 -14.73
C ILE A 454 0.79 -17.60 -13.28
N ILE A 455 1.03 -16.40 -12.77
CA ILE A 455 1.49 -16.15 -11.41
C ILE A 455 0.38 -15.40 -10.67
N ASP A 456 -0.07 -15.96 -9.56
CA ASP A 456 -0.99 -15.32 -8.64
C ASP A 456 -0.26 -14.25 -7.83
N LEU A 457 -0.56 -12.98 -8.09
CA LEU A 457 0.07 -11.85 -7.43
C LEU A 457 -0.34 -11.72 -5.95
N SER A 458 -1.42 -12.36 -5.50
CA SER A 458 -1.80 -12.33 -4.09
C SER A 458 -0.93 -13.25 -3.23
N ARG A 459 -0.35 -14.30 -3.83
CA ARG A 459 0.39 -15.35 -3.10
C ARG A 459 1.79 -15.62 -3.63
N GLY A 460 2.18 -14.97 -4.72
CA GLY A 460 3.45 -15.26 -5.41
C GLY A 460 3.54 -16.68 -5.97
N ARG A 461 2.41 -17.36 -6.21
CA ARG A 461 2.40 -18.77 -6.63
C ARG A 461 2.17 -18.94 -8.12
N LEU A 462 2.94 -19.84 -8.72
CA LEU A 462 2.68 -20.30 -10.08
C LEU A 462 1.41 -21.15 -10.11
N LEU A 463 0.50 -20.84 -11.02
CA LEU A 463 -0.74 -21.57 -11.24
C LEU A 463 -0.63 -22.43 -12.50
N PRO A 464 -1.08 -23.69 -12.47
CA PRO A 464 -1.12 -24.54 -13.66
C PRO A 464 -2.19 -24.08 -14.66
N THR A 465 -3.27 -23.47 -14.16
CA THR A 465 -4.41 -22.96 -14.94
C THR A 465 -5.00 -21.73 -14.26
N SER A 466 -5.74 -20.91 -15.01
CA SER A 466 -6.49 -19.78 -14.45
C SER A 466 -7.47 -20.25 -13.35
N PRO A 467 -7.62 -19.49 -12.27
CA PRO A 467 -8.56 -19.80 -11.21
C PRO A 467 -10.02 -19.74 -11.70
N LEU A 468 -10.91 -20.45 -11.00
CA LEU A 468 -12.35 -20.40 -11.27
C LEU A 468 -12.91 -19.05 -10.82
N ALA A 469 -13.08 -18.15 -11.78
CA ALA A 469 -13.66 -16.83 -11.56
C ALA A 469 -15.18 -16.91 -11.33
N LEU A 470 -15.72 -15.98 -10.54
CA LEU A 470 -17.15 -15.72 -10.49
C LEU A 470 -17.64 -15.22 -11.86
N PRO A 471 -18.85 -15.61 -12.31
CA PRO A 471 -19.40 -15.15 -13.57
C PRO A 471 -19.73 -13.66 -13.50
N ALA A 472 -19.61 -12.96 -14.64
CA ALA A 472 -19.72 -11.51 -14.71
C ALA A 472 -21.08 -10.96 -14.24
N ASP A 473 -22.15 -11.74 -14.38
CA ASP A 473 -23.53 -11.42 -13.98
C ASP A 473 -23.88 -11.89 -12.56
N ALA A 474 -22.94 -12.48 -11.81
CA ALA A 474 -23.16 -12.74 -10.39
C ALA A 474 -23.38 -11.43 -9.63
N ALA A 475 -24.47 -11.35 -8.86
CA ALA A 475 -24.73 -10.21 -7.99
C ALA A 475 -23.91 -10.35 -6.71
N VAL A 476 -23.41 -9.24 -6.20
CA VAL A 476 -22.52 -9.12 -5.05
C VAL A 476 -23.09 -8.05 -4.13
N ASP A 477 -23.30 -8.40 -2.87
CA ASP A 477 -23.68 -7.50 -1.79
C ASP A 477 -22.57 -7.47 -0.75
N ILE A 478 -21.84 -6.36 -0.66
CA ILE A 478 -20.73 -6.16 0.27
C ILE A 478 -21.27 -5.30 1.43
N ALA A 479 -21.23 -5.85 2.64
CA ALA A 479 -21.87 -5.25 3.80
C ALA A 479 -21.20 -3.93 4.26
N ASP A 480 -19.90 -3.80 4.01
CA ASP A 480 -19.08 -2.71 4.52
C ASP A 480 -19.13 -1.47 3.61
N ALA A 481 -19.00 -0.29 4.21
CA ALA A 481 -18.76 0.92 3.43
C ALA A 481 -17.38 0.82 2.73
N PRO A 482 -17.21 1.34 1.50
CA PRO A 482 -18.10 2.23 0.75
C PRO A 482 -19.11 1.53 -0.20
N TRP A 483 -19.29 0.21 -0.12
CA TRP A 483 -19.90 -0.62 -1.17
C TRP A 483 -21.44 -0.67 -1.19
N ARG A 484 -22.13 0.29 -0.56
CA ARG A 484 -23.55 0.27 -0.10
C ARG A 484 -24.67 -0.03 -1.12
N THR A 485 -24.35 -0.42 -2.35
CA THR A 485 -25.30 -0.85 -3.37
C THR A 485 -24.86 -2.21 -3.89
N PRO A 486 -25.77 -3.18 -4.04
CA PRO A 486 -25.46 -4.42 -4.74
C PRO A 486 -24.89 -4.14 -6.13
N LEU A 487 -23.82 -4.83 -6.48
CA LEU A 487 -23.09 -4.70 -7.75
C LEU A 487 -23.03 -6.05 -8.45
N THR A 488 -22.87 -6.07 -9.76
CA THR A 488 -22.44 -7.29 -10.43
C THR A 488 -20.92 -7.44 -10.40
N VAL A 489 -20.41 -8.64 -10.63
CA VAL A 489 -18.96 -8.85 -10.86
C VAL A 489 -18.47 -7.99 -12.03
N ALA A 490 -19.27 -7.79 -13.07
CA ALA A 490 -18.95 -6.88 -14.18
C ALA A 490 -18.82 -5.42 -13.72
N ASP A 491 -19.72 -4.95 -12.85
CA ASP A 491 -19.64 -3.59 -12.29
C ASP A 491 -18.40 -3.42 -11.42
N LEU A 492 -18.03 -4.44 -10.64
CA LEU A 492 -16.79 -4.43 -9.86
C LEU A 492 -15.58 -4.37 -10.78
N THR A 493 -15.51 -5.21 -11.82
CA THR A 493 -14.42 -5.17 -12.81
C THR A 493 -14.33 -3.79 -13.45
N ALA A 494 -15.44 -3.20 -13.90
CA ALA A 494 -15.45 -1.87 -14.52
C ALA A 494 -15.01 -0.75 -13.54
N ARG A 495 -15.22 -0.93 -12.23
CA ARG A 495 -14.71 0.00 -11.20
C ARG A 495 -13.20 -0.15 -11.04
N ILE A 496 -12.68 -1.38 -10.94
CA ILE A 496 -11.23 -1.63 -10.87
C ILE A 496 -10.52 -1.10 -12.12
N ASP A 497 -11.07 -1.36 -13.31
CA ASP A 497 -10.54 -0.86 -14.58
C ASP A 497 -10.45 0.67 -14.61
N ARG A 498 -11.49 1.33 -14.08
CA ARG A 498 -11.53 2.80 -13.97
C ARG A 498 -10.51 3.32 -12.97
N ASP A 499 -10.41 2.70 -11.79
CA ASP A 499 -9.46 3.10 -10.75
C ASP A 499 -8.03 2.95 -11.27
N LEU A 500 -7.70 1.83 -11.91
CA LEU A 500 -6.37 1.64 -12.53
C LEU A 500 -6.14 2.62 -13.68
N GLY A 501 -7.10 2.81 -14.57
CA GLY A 501 -6.98 3.77 -15.67
C GLY A 501 -6.82 5.22 -15.21
N THR A 502 -7.39 5.57 -14.04
CA THR A 502 -7.31 6.91 -13.47
C THR A 502 -6.04 7.10 -12.64
N TYR A 503 -5.68 6.11 -11.82
CA TYR A 503 -4.67 6.27 -10.79
C TYR A 503 -3.32 5.65 -11.13
N THR A 504 -3.29 4.59 -11.94
CA THR A 504 -2.08 3.90 -12.37
C THR A 504 -2.16 3.50 -13.85
N PRO A 505 -2.37 4.46 -14.79
CA PRO A 505 -2.63 4.17 -16.20
C PRO A 505 -1.58 3.28 -16.85
N ALA A 506 -0.29 3.45 -16.54
CA ALA A 506 0.76 2.58 -17.05
C ALA A 506 0.59 1.11 -16.63
N ILE A 507 0.11 0.86 -15.41
CA ILE A 507 -0.21 -0.50 -14.92
C ILE A 507 -1.44 -1.04 -15.64
N ALA A 508 -2.45 -0.19 -15.88
CA ALA A 508 -3.64 -0.58 -16.64
C ALA A 508 -3.28 -1.02 -18.08
N THR A 509 -2.26 -0.43 -18.70
CA THR A 509 -1.83 -0.84 -20.05
C THR A 509 -1.24 -2.25 -20.12
N LEU A 510 -0.73 -2.79 -19.00
CA LEU A 510 -0.23 -4.17 -18.92
C LEU A 510 -1.32 -5.20 -19.27
N ARG A 511 -2.61 -4.85 -19.21
CA ARG A 511 -3.71 -5.73 -19.66
C ARG A 511 -3.67 -6.08 -21.14
N HIS A 512 -3.10 -5.20 -21.96
CA HIS A 512 -2.94 -5.44 -23.40
C HIS A 512 -1.65 -6.20 -23.72
N GLY A 513 -0.85 -6.44 -22.68
CA GLY A 513 0.41 -7.15 -22.69
C GLY A 513 1.57 -6.31 -23.20
N THR A 514 2.62 -6.18 -22.39
CA THR A 514 3.80 -5.36 -22.67
C THR A 514 4.98 -6.24 -23.05
N PRO A 515 5.76 -5.90 -24.09
CA PRO A 515 6.88 -6.71 -24.52
C PRO A 515 8.01 -6.68 -23.49
N ILE A 516 8.53 -7.87 -23.21
CA ILE A 516 9.61 -8.12 -22.25
C ILE A 516 10.69 -9.00 -22.86
N HIS A 517 11.85 -8.96 -22.24
CA HIS A 517 12.90 -9.94 -22.40
C HIS A 517 13.01 -10.78 -21.12
N LEU A 518 12.92 -12.11 -21.27
CA LEU A 518 13.10 -13.06 -20.19
C LEU A 518 14.51 -13.68 -20.31
N HIS A 519 15.33 -13.48 -19.28
CA HIS A 519 16.70 -13.98 -19.21
C HIS A 519 16.72 -15.18 -18.26
N ARG A 520 16.95 -16.37 -18.82
CA ARG A 520 17.01 -17.59 -18.02
C ARG A 520 18.37 -17.70 -17.32
N LEU A 521 18.36 -18.21 -16.08
CA LEU A 521 19.60 -18.45 -15.32
C LEU A 521 20.54 -19.47 -16.00
N ASP A 522 19.96 -20.37 -16.80
CA ASP A 522 20.73 -21.32 -17.59
C ASP A 522 21.34 -20.62 -18.81
N ALA A 523 22.66 -20.42 -18.76
CA ALA A 523 23.45 -19.63 -19.70
C ALA A 523 23.29 -20.06 -21.18
N GLU A 524 22.83 -21.29 -21.43
CA GLU A 524 22.62 -21.82 -22.79
C GLU A 524 21.32 -21.32 -23.44
N ALA A 525 20.30 -20.95 -22.67
CA ALA A 525 18.97 -20.65 -23.20
C ALA A 525 18.79 -19.20 -23.70
N GLY A 526 19.75 -18.31 -23.39
CA GLY A 526 19.77 -16.92 -23.86
C GLY A 526 18.60 -16.06 -23.40
N CYS A 527 18.60 -14.81 -23.89
CA CYS A 527 17.49 -13.87 -23.73
C CYS A 527 16.35 -14.24 -24.68
N GLN A 528 15.13 -14.42 -24.16
CA GLN A 528 13.95 -14.78 -24.94
C GLN A 528 12.94 -13.63 -24.96
N PRO A 529 12.43 -13.23 -26.14
CA PRO A 529 11.34 -12.27 -26.22
C PRO A 529 10.04 -12.89 -25.68
N GLY A 530 9.28 -12.08 -24.97
CA GLY A 530 7.98 -12.46 -24.42
C GLY A 530 7.08 -11.26 -24.20
N GLN A 531 5.95 -11.52 -23.55
CA GLN A 531 4.94 -10.54 -23.20
C GLN A 531 4.50 -10.76 -21.76
N LEU A 532 4.46 -9.68 -20.97
CA LEU A 532 3.85 -9.66 -19.65
C LEU A 532 2.45 -9.09 -19.75
N THR A 533 1.44 -9.85 -19.36
CA THR A 533 0.04 -9.41 -19.30
C THR A 533 -0.45 -9.43 -17.85
N LEU A 534 -1.15 -8.38 -17.44
CA LEU A 534 -1.81 -8.32 -16.13
C LEU A 534 -3.31 -8.54 -16.30
N ASP A 535 -3.87 -9.48 -15.54
CA ASP A 535 -5.30 -9.79 -15.54
C ASP A 535 -5.80 -9.92 -14.09
N TRP A 536 -7.10 -9.98 -13.88
CA TRP A 536 -7.68 -10.20 -12.56
C TRP A 536 -9.06 -10.84 -12.65
N CYS A 537 -9.41 -11.54 -11.59
CA CYS A 537 -10.72 -12.15 -11.44
C CYS A 537 -11.23 -12.03 -10.01
N PHE A 538 -12.53 -12.24 -9.83
CA PHE A 538 -13.13 -12.31 -8.51
C PHE A 538 -13.36 -13.75 -8.10
N THR A 539 -12.98 -14.08 -6.86
CA THR A 539 -13.19 -15.41 -6.27
C THR A 539 -13.89 -15.28 -4.92
N LEU A 540 -14.77 -16.22 -4.58
CA LEU A 540 -15.43 -16.29 -3.28
C LEU A 540 -14.84 -17.44 -2.46
N GLN A 541 -14.41 -17.14 -1.23
CA GLN A 541 -14.07 -18.15 -0.22
C GLN A 541 -15.23 -18.25 0.77
N THR A 542 -16.04 -19.30 0.65
CA THR A 542 -17.19 -19.52 1.54
C THR A 542 -16.75 -19.88 2.95
N THR A 543 -17.34 -19.26 3.95
CA THR A 543 -17.24 -19.69 5.35
C THR A 543 -18.11 -20.93 5.52
N LEU A 544 -17.49 -22.11 5.61
CA LEU A 544 -18.19 -23.38 5.83
C LEU A 544 -18.66 -23.52 7.29
#